data_AF-A0A3D9FYY0-F1
#
_entry.id   AF-A0A3D9FYY0-F1
#
_cell.length_a   1.000
_cell.length_b   1.000
_cell.length_c   1.000
_cell.angle_alpha   90.00
_cell.angle_beta   90.00
_cell.angle_gamma   90.00
#
_symmetry.space_group_name_H-M   'P 1'
#
loop_
_entity.id
_entity.type
_entity.pdbx_description
1 polymer ?
#
loop_
_entity_poly.entity_id
_entity_poly.type
_entity_poly.pdbx_seq_one_letter_code
_entity_poly.pdbx_strand_id
1 'polypeptide(L)'
;MDFNSTEDIISHFELKTQNGKEIKKELKKLIKKVHPDINKGEFKDTKDESLYHEIQSALHFFETKKSNNSLSLRNENTDLMKIISDLTFEKKQEKIVENINAKNLALTDKLQESIVSYHKVNSAPKITGIVITSIITSLWAFPTVIKEHPILKTLYNYNAEFTIVWIISLLLTAILWIKINSSEKRDEEIKRGYKLESNQNYIFSIFIKWLLTNHQNYEYIDNQRIITFSKDDLIFFLMTRFDVFQQRLKRLGKLETYEIQREVEHIEKHFEEESNRNKKGITPYSLLKNLIPKPGKIDAEIAQLISDLIIDRLKAKEVITQSVSKSLSDKYIYKD
;
A
#
# COMPACT_ATOMS: atom_id res chain seq x y z
N MET A 1 -34.75 -32.60 52.93
CA MET A 1 -33.60 -32.46 53.84
C MET A 1 -32.54 -31.69 53.08
N ASP A 2 -31.99 -30.64 53.67
CA ASP A 2 -31.00 -29.79 53.01
C ASP A 2 -29.63 -30.09 53.60
N PHE A 3 -28.65 -30.36 52.73
CA PHE A 3 -27.28 -30.65 53.14
C PHE A 3 -26.47 -29.35 53.15
N ASN A 4 -25.71 -29.12 54.23
CA ASN A 4 -24.92 -27.89 54.39
C ASN A 4 -23.43 -28.09 54.06
N SER A 5 -22.94 -29.32 54.17
CA SER A 5 -21.54 -29.65 53.89
C SER A 5 -21.38 -30.93 53.06
N THR A 6 -20.18 -31.12 52.47
CA THR A 6 -19.83 -32.36 51.78
C THR A 6 -19.66 -33.52 52.76
N GLU A 7 -19.24 -33.21 53.99
CA GLU A 7 -19.05 -34.13 55.09
C GLU A 7 -20.40 -34.68 55.58
N ASP A 8 -21.45 -33.85 55.60
CA ASP A 8 -22.82 -34.26 55.93
C ASP A 8 -23.31 -35.33 54.95
N ILE A 9 -23.07 -35.13 53.65
CA ILE A 9 -23.47 -36.08 52.60
C ILE A 9 -22.69 -37.39 52.71
N ILE A 10 -21.38 -37.31 52.98
CA ILE A 10 -20.53 -38.50 53.16
C ILE A 10 -21.01 -39.32 54.36
N SER A 11 -21.29 -38.65 55.48
CA SER A 11 -21.76 -39.31 56.70
C SER A 11 -23.16 -39.90 56.53
N HIS A 12 -24.08 -39.17 55.90
CA HIS A 12 -25.49 -39.59 55.74
C HIS A 12 -25.65 -40.81 54.82
N PHE A 13 -24.83 -40.92 53.77
CA PHE A 13 -24.88 -42.03 52.82
C PHE A 13 -23.75 -43.06 53.01
N GLU A 14 -23.00 -42.95 54.11
CA GLU A 14 -21.87 -43.83 54.46
C GLU A 14 -20.85 -44.02 53.31
N LEU A 15 -20.52 -42.93 52.61
CA LEU A 15 -19.64 -42.98 51.44
C LEU A 15 -18.18 -43.10 51.86
N LYS A 16 -17.40 -43.95 51.17
CA LYS A 16 -15.98 -44.19 51.49
C LYS A 16 -15.01 -43.20 50.84
N THR A 17 -15.50 -42.33 49.98
CA THR A 17 -14.69 -41.41 49.17
C THR A 17 -14.87 -39.97 49.63
N GLN A 18 -13.75 -39.24 49.74
CA GLN A 18 -13.74 -37.81 50.03
C GLN A 18 -13.69 -36.95 48.73
N ASN A 19 -13.55 -37.58 47.56
CA ASN A 19 -13.44 -36.86 46.29
C ASN A 19 -14.83 -36.49 45.75
N GLY A 20 -15.12 -35.21 45.60
CA GLY A 20 -16.41 -34.70 45.12
C GLY A 20 -16.91 -35.28 43.78
N LYS A 21 -16.01 -35.66 42.86
CA LYS A 21 -16.41 -36.33 41.60
C LYS A 21 -16.85 -37.77 41.83
N GLU A 22 -16.20 -38.46 42.75
CA GLU A 22 -16.50 -39.85 43.09
C GLU A 22 -17.77 -39.94 43.96
N ILE A 23 -17.96 -38.99 44.88
CA ILE A 23 -19.20 -38.83 45.66
C ILE A 23 -20.41 -38.72 44.72
N LYS A 24 -20.37 -37.84 43.71
CA LYS A 24 -21.43 -37.74 42.69
C LYS A 24 -21.69 -39.07 41.97
N LYS A 25 -20.62 -39.81 41.66
CA LYS A 25 -20.73 -41.09 40.95
C LYS A 25 -21.42 -42.13 41.83
N GLU A 26 -21.09 -42.19 43.11
CA GLU A 26 -21.73 -43.09 44.08
C GLU A 26 -23.19 -42.70 44.33
N LEU A 27 -23.51 -41.42 44.52
CA LEU A 27 -24.89 -40.93 44.66
C LEU A 27 -25.74 -41.29 43.42
N LYS A 28 -25.20 -41.14 42.20
CA LYS A 28 -25.89 -41.56 40.97
C LYS A 28 -26.12 -43.07 40.90
N LYS A 29 -25.23 -43.89 41.47
CA LYS A 29 -25.46 -45.34 41.57
C LYS A 29 -26.58 -45.64 42.56
N LEU A 30 -26.65 -44.92 43.67
CA LEU A 30 -27.73 -45.07 44.66
C LEU A 30 -29.09 -44.67 44.06
N ILE A 31 -29.17 -43.52 43.36
CA ILE A 31 -30.39 -43.12 42.63
C ILE A 31 -30.83 -44.20 41.65
N LYS A 32 -29.91 -44.79 40.89
CA LYS A 32 -30.24 -45.88 39.95
C LYS A 32 -30.77 -47.15 40.61
N LYS A 33 -30.69 -47.30 41.93
CA LYS A 33 -31.27 -48.45 42.66
C LYS A 33 -32.67 -48.17 43.17
N VAL A 34 -32.98 -46.91 43.48
CA VAL A 34 -34.27 -46.49 44.07
C VAL A 34 -35.15 -45.68 43.10
N HIS A 35 -34.75 -45.57 41.83
CA HIS A 35 -35.48 -44.79 40.84
C HIS A 35 -36.86 -45.42 40.54
N PRO A 36 -37.95 -44.62 40.46
CA PRO A 36 -39.30 -45.15 40.22
C PRO A 36 -39.43 -45.84 38.86
N ASP A 37 -38.66 -45.42 37.85
CA ASP A 37 -38.61 -46.10 36.53
C ASP A 37 -38.26 -47.59 36.58
N ILE A 38 -37.56 -48.05 37.62
CA ILE A 38 -37.25 -49.48 37.80
C ILE A 38 -38.52 -50.29 38.07
N ASN A 39 -39.50 -49.64 38.71
CA ASN A 39 -40.77 -50.23 39.12
C ASN A 39 -41.95 -49.55 38.41
N LYS A 40 -41.81 -49.33 37.09
CA LYS A 40 -42.88 -48.80 36.21
C LYS A 40 -43.44 -47.43 36.63
N GLY A 41 -42.62 -46.59 37.27
CA GLY A 41 -43.00 -45.22 37.64
C GLY A 41 -43.50 -45.07 39.08
N GLU A 42 -43.53 -46.15 39.87
CA GLU A 42 -43.89 -46.10 41.29
C GLU A 42 -42.67 -46.45 42.17
N PHE A 43 -42.59 -45.87 43.37
CA PHE A 43 -41.58 -46.29 44.34
C PHE A 43 -41.96 -47.64 44.95
N LYS A 44 -40.96 -48.45 45.28
CA LYS A 44 -41.19 -49.79 45.87
C LYS A 44 -41.87 -49.70 47.23
N ASP A 45 -41.47 -48.71 48.02
CA ASP A 45 -42.01 -48.37 49.31
C ASP A 45 -41.75 -46.89 49.63
N THR A 46 -42.32 -46.40 50.74
CA THR A 46 -42.15 -45.01 51.21
C THR A 46 -40.72 -44.69 51.64
N LYS A 47 -39.88 -45.71 51.89
CA LYS A 47 -38.48 -45.52 52.26
C LYS A 47 -37.63 -45.21 51.03
N ASP A 48 -37.87 -45.90 49.92
CA ASP A 48 -37.21 -45.66 48.65
C ASP A 48 -37.55 -44.28 48.08
N GLU A 49 -38.80 -43.81 48.28
CA GLU A 49 -39.22 -42.45 47.93
C GLU A 49 -38.45 -41.38 48.75
N SER A 50 -38.37 -41.53 50.07
CA SER A 50 -37.61 -40.61 50.93
C SER A 50 -36.12 -40.58 50.54
N LEU A 51 -35.52 -41.77 50.34
CA LEU A 51 -34.12 -41.89 49.96
C LEU A 51 -33.84 -41.24 48.60
N TYR A 52 -34.74 -41.42 47.63
CA TYR A 52 -34.63 -40.79 46.31
C TYR A 52 -34.60 -39.26 46.41
N HIS A 53 -35.51 -38.67 47.19
CA HIS A 53 -35.55 -37.22 47.41
C HIS A 53 -34.31 -36.70 48.14
N GLU A 54 -33.79 -37.43 49.12
CA GLU A 54 -32.56 -37.08 49.82
C GLU A 54 -31.35 -37.10 48.89
N ILE A 55 -31.21 -38.12 48.04
CA ILE A 55 -30.08 -38.19 47.08
C ILE A 55 -30.18 -37.05 46.05
N GLN A 56 -31.38 -36.70 45.59
CA GLN A 56 -31.60 -35.56 44.70
C GLN A 56 -31.18 -34.24 45.35
N SER A 57 -31.52 -34.03 46.62
CA SER A 57 -31.08 -32.86 47.39
C SER A 57 -29.55 -32.79 47.51
N ALA A 58 -28.90 -33.93 47.79
CA ALA A 58 -27.44 -34.01 47.85
C ALA A 58 -26.78 -33.70 46.50
N LEU A 59 -27.35 -34.16 45.38
CA LEU A 59 -26.85 -33.83 44.04
C LEU A 59 -27.02 -32.35 43.72
N HIS A 60 -28.16 -31.76 44.08
CA HIS A 60 -28.45 -30.34 43.90
C HIS A 60 -27.44 -29.44 44.65
N PHE A 61 -27.06 -29.80 45.88
CA PHE A 61 -26.02 -29.10 46.65
C PHE A 61 -24.69 -28.98 45.87
N PHE A 62 -24.30 -30.02 45.15
CA PHE A 62 -23.08 -29.97 44.34
C PHE A 62 -23.22 -29.21 43.01
N GLU A 63 -24.44 -28.91 42.57
CA GLU A 63 -24.70 -28.10 41.38
C GLU A 63 -24.70 -26.61 41.74
N THR A 64 -25.31 -26.25 42.88
CA THR A 64 -25.27 -24.88 43.43
C THR A 64 -23.86 -24.46 43.86
N LYS A 65 -23.09 -25.34 44.52
CA LYS A 65 -21.67 -25.05 44.88
C LYS A 65 -20.78 -24.83 43.66
N LYS A 66 -21.09 -25.46 42.52
CA LYS A 66 -20.36 -25.28 41.25
C LYS A 66 -20.74 -23.98 40.54
N SER A 67 -22.00 -23.56 40.66
CA SER A 67 -22.52 -22.32 40.07
C SER A 67 -21.84 -21.08 40.66
N ASN A 68 -21.71 -21.00 41.98
CA ASN A 68 -21.16 -19.81 42.66
C ASN A 68 -19.65 -19.57 42.43
N ASN A 69 -18.86 -20.60 42.12
CA ASN A 69 -17.43 -20.45 41.79
C ASN A 69 -17.13 -20.34 40.29
N SER A 70 -18.10 -20.60 39.40
CA SER A 70 -17.85 -20.68 37.95
C SER A 70 -18.17 -19.40 37.16
N LEU A 71 -18.93 -18.47 37.74
CA LEU A 71 -19.31 -17.21 37.09
C LEU A 71 -18.22 -16.12 37.13
N SER A 72 -17.33 -16.10 38.13
CA SER A 72 -16.21 -15.12 38.19
C SER A 72 -15.04 -15.52 37.28
N LEU A 73 -14.64 -16.80 37.27
CA LEU A 73 -13.50 -17.30 36.47
C LEU A 73 -13.73 -17.29 34.94
N ARG A 74 -14.99 -17.32 34.48
CA ARG A 74 -15.29 -17.34 33.04
C ARG A 74 -15.19 -15.95 32.42
N ASN A 75 -15.56 -14.90 33.16
CA ASN A 75 -15.49 -13.51 32.73
C ASN A 75 -14.04 -13.02 32.68
N GLU A 76 -13.22 -13.37 33.69
CA GLU A 76 -11.79 -13.02 33.72
C GLU A 76 -10.99 -13.63 32.57
N ASN A 77 -11.30 -14.88 32.19
CA ASN A 77 -10.63 -15.55 31.06
C ASN A 77 -11.07 -14.99 29.70
N THR A 78 -12.34 -14.57 29.55
CA THR A 78 -12.78 -13.88 28.32
C THR A 78 -12.20 -12.48 28.20
N ASP A 79 -12.05 -11.77 29.33
CA ASP A 79 -11.43 -10.44 29.35
C ASP A 79 -9.93 -10.51 29.06
N LEU A 80 -9.22 -11.50 29.61
CA LEU A 80 -7.82 -11.76 29.27
C LEU A 80 -7.65 -12.17 27.80
N MET A 81 -8.54 -13.01 27.26
CA MET A 81 -8.50 -13.38 25.83
C MET A 81 -8.77 -12.18 24.92
N LYS A 82 -9.66 -11.27 25.33
CA LYS A 82 -9.93 -10.02 24.63
C LYS A 82 -8.73 -9.08 24.69
N ILE A 83 -8.10 -8.92 25.85
CA ILE A 83 -6.86 -8.12 26.00
C ILE A 83 -5.74 -8.72 25.15
N ILE A 84 -5.58 -10.05 25.11
CA ILE A 84 -4.58 -10.71 24.26
C ILE A 84 -4.91 -10.54 22.77
N SER A 85 -6.18 -10.64 22.36
CA SER A 85 -6.58 -10.39 20.96
C SER A 85 -6.34 -8.94 20.56
N ASP A 86 -6.63 -7.99 21.44
CA ASP A 86 -6.45 -6.57 21.19
C ASP A 86 -4.95 -6.23 21.11
N LEU A 87 -4.12 -6.73 22.04
CA LEU A 87 -2.67 -6.58 22.00
C LEU A 87 -2.01 -7.24 20.78
N THR A 88 -2.51 -8.40 20.34
CA THR A 88 -1.98 -9.06 19.13
C THR A 88 -2.39 -8.33 17.86
N PHE A 89 -3.59 -7.75 17.84
CA PHE A 89 -4.06 -6.90 16.75
C PHE A 89 -3.25 -5.60 16.68
N GLU A 90 -3.04 -4.92 17.81
CA GLU A 90 -2.21 -3.71 17.91
C GLU A 90 -0.77 -3.97 17.43
N LYS A 91 -0.13 -5.05 17.89
CA LYS A 91 1.22 -5.43 17.42
C LYS A 91 1.25 -5.73 15.92
N LYS A 92 0.19 -6.33 15.37
CA LYS A 92 0.09 -6.59 13.93
C LYS A 92 -0.03 -5.29 13.15
N GLN A 93 -0.82 -4.33 13.63
CA GLN A 93 -0.94 -3.01 13.01
C GLN A 93 0.37 -2.22 13.09
N GLU A 94 1.03 -2.22 14.24
CA GLU A 94 2.33 -1.57 14.45
C GLU A 94 3.37 -2.09 13.45
N LYS A 95 3.46 -3.42 13.28
CA LYS A 95 4.35 -4.05 12.30
C LYS A 95 4.04 -3.65 10.85
N ILE A 96 2.76 -3.50 10.50
CA ILE A 96 2.36 -3.03 9.16
C ILE A 96 2.81 -1.58 8.95
N VAL A 97 2.58 -0.72 9.94
CA VAL A 97 2.99 0.69 9.89
C VAL A 97 4.50 0.83 9.82
N GLU A 98 5.24 0.05 10.61
CA GLU A 98 6.71 0.04 10.59
C GLU A 98 7.26 -0.38 9.22
N ASN A 99 6.70 -1.44 8.62
CA ASN A 99 7.10 -1.89 7.28
C ASN A 99 6.79 -0.82 6.20
N ILE A 100 5.61 -0.19 6.25
CA ILE A 100 5.26 0.92 5.34
C ILE A 100 6.23 2.10 5.52
N ASN A 101 6.62 2.43 6.77
CA ASN A 101 7.57 3.50 7.04
C ASN A 101 8.97 3.17 6.52
N ALA A 102 9.45 1.94 6.72
CA ALA A 102 10.74 1.50 6.19
C ALA A 102 10.77 1.59 4.65
N LYS A 103 9.70 1.16 3.97
CA LYS A 103 9.58 1.29 2.51
C LYS A 103 9.48 2.75 2.05
N ASN A 104 8.80 3.61 2.80
CA ASN A 104 8.74 5.05 2.51
C ASN A 104 10.11 5.73 2.64
N LEU A 105 10.94 5.28 3.60
CA LEU A 105 12.31 5.76 3.76
C LEU A 105 13.17 5.30 2.59
N ALA A 106 13.11 4.01 2.22
CA ALA A 106 13.80 3.49 1.05
C ALA A 106 13.40 4.21 -0.25
N LEU A 107 12.10 4.48 -0.45
CA LEU A 107 11.61 5.30 -1.56
C LEU A 107 12.18 6.73 -1.50
N THR A 108 12.24 7.31 -0.31
CA THR A 108 12.79 8.66 -0.11
C THR A 108 14.24 8.77 -0.53
N ASP A 109 15.06 7.81 -0.13
CA ASP A 109 16.48 7.78 -0.46
C ASP A 109 16.68 7.60 -1.95
N LYS A 110 15.94 6.67 -2.58
CA LYS A 110 16.03 6.43 -4.01
C LYS A 110 15.56 7.63 -4.84
N LEU A 111 14.50 8.30 -4.42
CA LEU A 111 14.04 9.53 -5.06
C LEU A 111 15.09 10.64 -4.95
N GLN A 112 15.76 10.77 -3.79
CA GLN A 112 16.82 11.75 -3.60
C GLN A 112 18.03 11.47 -4.50
N GLU A 113 18.46 10.20 -4.58
CA GLU A 113 19.52 9.77 -5.50
C GLU A 113 19.17 10.12 -6.95
N SER A 114 17.93 9.84 -7.35
CA SER A 114 17.42 10.13 -8.69
C SER A 114 17.38 11.64 -8.99
N ILE A 115 17.03 12.49 -8.01
CA ILE A 115 17.07 13.96 -8.13
C ILE A 115 18.52 14.42 -8.34
N VAL A 116 19.44 13.97 -7.49
CA VAL A 116 20.86 14.34 -7.58
C VAL A 116 21.46 13.92 -8.93
N SER A 117 21.14 12.71 -9.39
CA SER A 117 21.55 12.23 -10.71
C SER A 117 21.01 13.10 -11.84
N TYR A 118 19.74 13.50 -11.76
CA TYR A 118 19.10 14.39 -12.74
C TYR A 118 19.78 15.77 -12.80
N HIS A 119 20.09 16.37 -11.65
CA HIS A 119 20.88 17.61 -11.59
C HIS A 119 22.27 17.45 -12.18
N LYS A 120 22.95 16.33 -11.90
CA LYS A 120 24.29 16.05 -12.41
C LYS A 120 24.29 16.00 -13.95
N VAL A 121 23.35 15.28 -14.57
CA VAL A 121 23.23 15.21 -16.03
C VAL A 121 22.97 16.59 -16.65
N ASN A 122 22.16 17.41 -15.98
CA ASN A 122 21.79 18.74 -16.45
C ASN A 122 22.81 19.85 -16.12
N SER A 123 23.84 19.55 -15.33
CA SER A 123 24.89 20.52 -15.00
C SER A 123 25.83 20.81 -16.18
N ALA A 124 26.16 19.79 -16.98
CA ALA A 124 27.06 19.91 -18.12
C ALA A 124 26.63 21.00 -19.14
N PRO A 125 25.39 21.00 -19.66
CA PRO A 125 24.97 22.04 -20.61
C PRO A 125 24.96 23.46 -19.99
N LYS A 126 24.71 23.60 -18.67
CA LYS A 126 24.81 24.90 -17.99
C LYS A 126 26.26 25.40 -17.97
N ILE A 127 27.20 24.53 -17.59
CA ILE A 127 28.63 24.86 -17.51
C ILE A 127 29.16 25.21 -18.91
N THR A 128 28.88 24.38 -19.92
CA THR A 128 29.31 24.61 -21.30
C THR A 128 28.74 25.93 -21.84
N GLY A 129 27.46 26.22 -21.59
CA GLY A 129 26.84 27.49 -21.99
C GLY A 129 27.52 28.69 -21.35
N ILE A 130 27.81 28.63 -20.05
CA ILE A 130 28.55 29.68 -19.33
C ILE A 130 29.95 29.87 -19.91
N VAL A 131 30.72 28.78 -20.09
CA VAL A 131 32.10 28.86 -20.63
C VAL A 131 32.13 29.48 -22.02
N ILE A 132 31.27 29.02 -22.95
CA ILE A 132 31.20 29.58 -24.30
C ILE A 132 30.83 31.06 -24.25
N THR A 133 29.83 31.43 -23.44
CA THR A 133 29.39 32.81 -23.31
C THR A 133 30.46 33.70 -22.68
N SER A 134 31.22 33.19 -21.70
CA SER A 134 32.37 33.87 -21.11
C SER A 134 33.46 34.12 -22.15
N ILE A 135 33.79 33.13 -22.99
CA ILE A 135 34.77 33.31 -24.08
C ILE A 135 34.30 34.40 -25.05
N ILE A 136 33.05 34.34 -25.52
CA ILE A 136 32.51 35.33 -26.45
C ILE A 136 32.46 36.73 -25.79
N THR A 137 32.10 36.80 -24.51
CA THR A 137 32.06 38.06 -23.75
C THR A 137 33.45 38.64 -23.56
N SER A 138 34.47 37.81 -23.27
CA SER A 138 35.86 38.25 -23.23
C SER A 138 36.33 38.76 -24.59
N LEU A 139 35.96 38.09 -25.68
CA LEU A 139 36.28 38.56 -27.03
C LEU A 139 35.61 39.91 -27.33
N TRP A 140 34.37 40.08 -26.88
CA TRP A 140 33.64 41.34 -27.04
C TRP A 140 34.22 42.48 -26.19
N ALA A 141 34.59 42.21 -24.94
CA ALA A 141 35.06 43.21 -23.99
C ALA A 141 36.47 43.75 -24.28
N PHE A 142 37.33 42.98 -24.95
CA PHE A 142 38.73 43.35 -25.22
C PHE A 142 39.05 43.38 -26.73
N PRO A 143 38.39 44.24 -27.53
CA PRO A 143 38.57 44.25 -28.98
C PRO A 143 39.98 44.70 -29.40
N THR A 144 40.65 45.54 -28.60
CA THR A 144 42.02 46.01 -28.85
C THR A 144 43.04 44.87 -28.75
N VAL A 145 42.95 44.05 -27.70
CA VAL A 145 43.80 42.88 -27.49
C VAL A 145 43.69 41.88 -28.65
N ILE A 146 42.48 41.73 -29.20
CA ILE A 146 42.25 40.83 -30.34
C ILE A 146 42.88 41.37 -31.62
N LYS A 147 42.81 42.68 -31.86
CA LYS A 147 43.42 43.33 -33.04
C LYS A 147 44.94 43.14 -33.05
N GLU A 148 45.56 43.12 -31.87
CA GLU A 148 47.01 42.92 -31.70
C GLU A 148 47.41 41.44 -31.83
N HIS A 149 46.48 40.50 -31.62
CA HIS A 149 46.79 39.08 -31.62
C HIS A 149 46.97 38.51 -33.04
N PRO A 150 48.10 37.83 -33.36
CA PRO A 150 48.45 37.45 -34.73
C PRO A 150 47.47 36.46 -35.39
N ILE A 151 46.83 35.58 -34.60
CA ILE A 151 45.88 34.58 -35.09
C ILE A 151 44.43 35.08 -35.02
N LEU A 152 44.08 35.89 -34.01
CA LEU A 152 42.67 36.26 -33.78
C LEU A 152 42.28 37.45 -34.66
N LYS A 153 43.23 38.34 -35.01
CA LYS A 153 42.96 39.47 -35.92
C LYS A 153 42.41 39.02 -37.28
N THR A 154 42.76 37.82 -37.76
CA THR A 154 42.29 37.29 -39.05
C THR A 154 40.88 36.69 -38.95
N LEU A 155 40.47 36.26 -37.76
CA LEU A 155 39.16 35.67 -37.50
C LEU A 155 38.12 36.70 -37.02
N TYR A 156 38.58 37.89 -36.61
CA TYR A 156 37.76 38.86 -35.90
C TYR A 156 37.78 40.24 -36.58
N ASN A 157 36.65 40.61 -37.19
CA ASN A 157 36.36 42.00 -37.54
C ASN A 157 35.32 42.53 -36.57
N TYR A 158 35.70 43.57 -35.80
CA TYR A 158 34.79 44.23 -34.87
C TYR A 158 33.71 45.00 -35.64
N ASN A 159 32.62 44.31 -35.94
CA ASN A 159 31.47 44.81 -36.68
C ASN A 159 30.21 44.73 -35.81
N ALA A 160 29.17 45.48 -36.17
CA ALA A 160 27.86 45.41 -35.51
C ALA A 160 27.32 43.96 -35.46
N GLU A 161 27.63 43.16 -36.47
CA GLU A 161 27.30 41.73 -36.56
C GLU A 161 27.84 40.92 -35.37
N PHE A 162 29.07 41.20 -34.90
CA PHE A 162 29.65 40.48 -33.77
C PHE A 162 28.93 40.82 -32.46
N THR A 163 28.58 42.10 -32.26
CA THR A 163 27.75 42.52 -31.11
C THR A 163 26.38 41.82 -31.13
N ILE A 164 25.76 41.66 -32.31
CA ILE A 164 24.51 40.91 -32.46
C ILE A 164 24.70 39.45 -32.05
N VAL A 165 25.75 38.77 -32.54
CA VAL A 165 26.06 37.38 -32.18
C VAL A 165 26.30 37.24 -30.68
N TRP A 166 27.02 38.16 -30.06
CA TRP A 166 27.26 38.18 -28.61
C TRP A 166 25.95 38.31 -27.81
N ILE A 167 25.08 39.27 -28.18
CA ILE A 167 23.77 39.44 -27.54
C ILE A 167 22.92 38.16 -27.70
N ILE A 168 22.89 37.56 -28.89
CA ILE A 168 22.17 36.31 -29.14
C ILE A 168 22.73 35.19 -28.27
N SER A 169 24.05 35.06 -28.14
CA SER A 169 24.68 34.04 -27.30
C SER A 169 24.31 34.21 -25.82
N LEU A 170 24.32 35.44 -25.30
CA LEU A 170 23.89 35.73 -23.92
C LEU A 170 22.43 35.32 -23.71
N LEU A 171 21.56 35.70 -24.64
CA LEU A 171 20.14 35.41 -24.57
C LEU A 171 19.86 33.90 -24.67
N LEU A 172 20.55 33.18 -25.54
CA LEU A 172 20.45 31.72 -25.65
C LEU A 172 20.89 31.02 -24.36
N THR A 173 22.01 31.45 -23.76
CA THR A 173 22.49 30.90 -22.49
C THR A 173 21.52 31.17 -21.35
N ALA A 174 20.96 32.38 -21.28
CA ALA A 174 19.93 32.72 -20.29
C ALA A 174 18.67 31.85 -20.46
N ILE A 175 18.15 31.71 -21.68
CA ILE A 175 16.98 30.86 -21.96
C ILE A 175 17.25 29.39 -21.60
N LEU A 176 18.42 28.86 -21.98
CA LEU A 176 18.82 27.50 -21.68
C LEU A 176 18.90 27.28 -20.17
N TRP A 177 19.49 28.22 -19.43
CA TRP A 177 19.61 28.15 -17.99
C TRP A 177 18.23 28.17 -17.30
N ILE A 178 17.34 29.07 -17.72
CA ILE A 178 15.95 29.14 -17.22
C ILE A 178 15.23 27.81 -17.49
N LYS A 179 15.32 27.28 -18.71
CA LYS A 179 14.67 26.01 -19.08
C LYS A 179 15.16 24.84 -18.26
N ILE A 180 16.48 24.70 -18.09
CA ILE A 180 17.04 23.59 -17.31
C ILE A 180 16.67 23.72 -15.83
N ASN A 181 16.79 24.92 -15.26
CA ASN A 181 16.44 25.15 -13.86
C ASN A 181 14.94 24.91 -13.60
N SER A 182 14.08 25.33 -14.52
CA SER A 182 12.64 25.03 -14.45
C SER A 182 12.38 23.52 -14.54
N SER A 183 13.10 22.81 -15.41
CA SER A 183 12.97 21.37 -15.54
C SER A 183 13.45 20.62 -14.30
N GLU A 184 14.53 21.05 -13.67
CA GLU A 184 15.06 20.47 -12.43
C GLU A 184 14.08 20.66 -11.26
N LYS A 185 13.55 21.88 -11.06
CA LYS A 185 12.52 22.14 -10.05
C LYS A 185 11.28 21.28 -10.26
N ARG A 186 10.86 21.12 -11.52
CA ARG A 186 9.72 20.27 -11.87
C ARG A 186 9.99 18.80 -11.57
N ASP A 187 11.20 18.30 -11.85
CA ASP A 187 11.59 16.92 -11.50
C ASP A 187 11.54 16.69 -9.99
N GLU A 188 12.10 17.62 -9.22
CA GLU A 188 12.09 17.60 -7.76
C GLU A 188 10.66 17.62 -7.19
N GLU A 189 9.79 18.50 -7.69
CA GLU A 189 8.39 18.58 -7.30
C GLU A 189 7.62 17.28 -7.59
N ILE A 190 7.81 16.71 -8.79
CA ILE A 190 7.15 15.45 -9.19
C ILE A 190 7.62 14.31 -8.29
N LYS A 191 8.93 14.19 -8.08
CA LYS A 191 9.51 13.11 -7.26
C LYS A 191 9.13 13.24 -5.78
N ARG A 192 9.12 14.45 -5.22
CA ARG A 192 8.56 14.69 -3.88
C ARG A 192 7.09 14.30 -3.80
N GLY A 193 6.35 14.52 -4.88
CA GLY A 193 4.97 14.10 -5.03
C GLY A 193 4.77 12.59 -4.82
N TYR A 194 5.67 11.72 -5.29
CA TYR A 194 5.52 10.26 -5.18
C TYR A 194 5.52 9.72 -3.74
N LYS A 195 6.04 10.51 -2.79
CA LYS A 195 6.01 10.16 -1.36
C LYS A 195 4.62 10.33 -0.74
N LEU A 196 3.83 11.25 -1.29
CA LEU A 196 2.54 11.62 -0.74
C LEU A 196 1.52 10.52 -1.01
N GLU A 197 0.81 10.11 0.03
CA GLU A 197 -0.24 9.11 -0.06
C GLU A 197 -1.38 9.54 -1.00
N SER A 198 -1.73 10.83 -1.01
CA SER A 198 -2.72 11.38 -1.93
C SER A 198 -2.34 11.16 -3.40
N ASN A 199 -1.06 11.34 -3.75
CA ASN A 199 -0.57 11.10 -5.10
C ASN A 199 -0.50 9.60 -5.42
N GLN A 200 -0.20 8.76 -4.45
CA GLN A 200 -0.24 7.29 -4.62
C GLN A 200 -1.66 6.79 -4.86
N ASN A 201 -2.66 7.32 -4.15
CA ASN A 201 -4.07 7.03 -4.39
C ASN A 201 -4.50 7.53 -5.78
N TYR A 202 -4.01 8.70 -6.21
CA TYR A 202 -4.26 9.22 -7.55
C TYR A 202 -3.64 8.34 -8.64
N ILE A 203 -2.39 7.90 -8.47
CA ILE A 203 -1.72 6.93 -9.34
C ILE A 203 -2.57 5.67 -9.48
N PHE A 204 -3.00 5.10 -8.35
CA PHE A 204 -3.81 3.89 -8.34
C PHE A 204 -5.17 4.08 -9.04
N SER A 205 -5.83 5.21 -8.81
CA SER A 205 -7.10 5.54 -9.49
C SER A 205 -6.94 5.60 -11.02
N ILE A 206 -5.86 6.20 -11.52
CA ILE A 206 -5.59 6.22 -12.97
C ILE A 206 -5.26 4.81 -13.46
N PHE A 207 -4.47 4.05 -12.72
CA PHE A 207 -4.11 2.67 -13.06
C PHE A 207 -5.37 1.78 -13.21
N ILE A 208 -6.33 1.88 -12.29
CA ILE A 208 -7.59 1.16 -12.38
C ILE A 208 -8.37 1.54 -13.64
N LYS A 209 -8.47 2.83 -13.95
CA LYS A 209 -9.13 3.29 -15.19
C LYS A 209 -8.42 2.80 -16.44
N TRP A 210 -7.10 2.77 -16.43
CA TRP A 210 -6.30 2.24 -17.51
C TRP A 210 -6.54 0.74 -17.74
N LEU A 211 -6.61 -0.07 -16.68
CA LEU A 211 -6.97 -1.49 -16.79
C LEU A 211 -8.36 -1.69 -17.39
N LEU A 212 -9.33 -0.88 -16.95
CA LEU A 212 -10.70 -0.91 -17.47
C LEU A 212 -10.77 -0.60 -18.96
N THR A 213 -10.06 0.44 -19.40
CA THR A 213 -9.98 0.85 -20.81
C THR A 213 -9.35 -0.22 -21.70
N ASN A 214 -8.31 -0.90 -21.21
CA ASN A 214 -7.62 -1.91 -21.99
C ASN A 214 -8.33 -3.28 -21.98
N HIS A 215 -9.52 -3.37 -21.41
CA HIS A 215 -10.31 -4.59 -21.28
C HIS A 215 -9.54 -5.77 -20.66
N GLN A 216 -8.57 -5.49 -19.79
CA GLN A 216 -7.79 -6.53 -19.14
C GLN A 216 -8.40 -6.85 -17.77
N ASN A 217 -8.67 -8.15 -17.56
CA ASN A 217 -8.83 -8.76 -16.24
C ASN A 217 -9.95 -8.19 -15.34
N TYR A 218 -11.12 -7.84 -15.89
CA TYR A 218 -12.29 -7.58 -15.05
C TYR A 218 -13.45 -8.55 -15.32
N GLU A 219 -14.15 -8.92 -14.26
CA GLU A 219 -15.32 -9.77 -14.28
C GLU A 219 -16.47 -9.07 -13.54
N TYR A 220 -17.71 -9.39 -13.94
CA TYR A 220 -18.89 -8.96 -13.21
C TYR A 220 -19.36 -10.10 -12.32
N ILE A 221 -19.33 -9.90 -11.01
CA ILE A 221 -19.86 -10.84 -10.02
C ILE A 221 -20.83 -10.06 -9.13
N ASP A 222 -22.06 -10.54 -9.01
CA ASP A 222 -23.10 -9.92 -8.17
C ASP A 222 -23.30 -8.41 -8.42
N ASN A 223 -23.28 -8.01 -9.70
CA ASN A 223 -23.41 -6.61 -10.12
C ASN A 223 -22.27 -5.68 -9.67
N GLN A 224 -21.17 -6.23 -9.14
CA GLN A 224 -19.94 -5.52 -8.85
C GLN A 224 -18.90 -5.82 -9.92
N ARG A 225 -18.10 -4.81 -10.27
CA ARG A 225 -16.97 -4.99 -11.16
C ARG A 225 -15.75 -5.39 -10.35
N ILE A 226 -15.22 -6.56 -10.64
CA ILE A 226 -14.04 -7.13 -9.97
C ILE A 226 -12.87 -7.04 -10.92
N ILE A 227 -11.85 -6.27 -10.56
CA ILE A 227 -10.63 -6.10 -11.34
C ILE A 227 -9.52 -6.92 -10.69
N THR A 228 -8.86 -7.77 -11.49
CA THR A 228 -7.71 -8.55 -11.06
C THR A 228 -6.44 -8.00 -11.70
N PHE A 229 -5.41 -7.73 -10.91
CA PHE A 229 -4.14 -7.24 -11.42
C PHE A 229 -2.95 -7.82 -10.64
N SER A 230 -1.79 -7.86 -11.27
CA SER A 230 -0.52 -8.20 -10.64
C SER A 230 0.28 -6.95 -10.29
N LYS A 231 1.27 -7.09 -9.41
CA LYS A 231 2.22 -6.00 -9.14
C LYS A 231 2.97 -5.57 -10.41
N ASP A 232 3.29 -6.52 -11.29
CA ASP A 232 4.02 -6.25 -12.53
C ASP A 232 3.21 -5.36 -13.49
N ASP A 233 1.88 -5.49 -13.50
CA ASP A 233 1.00 -4.62 -14.27
C ASP A 233 1.10 -3.16 -13.80
N LEU A 234 1.17 -2.95 -12.48
CA LEU A 234 1.32 -1.62 -11.89
C LEU A 234 2.71 -1.02 -12.17
N ILE A 235 3.76 -1.83 -12.07
CA ILE A 235 5.14 -1.40 -12.42
C ILE A 235 5.22 -1.01 -13.89
N PHE A 236 4.67 -1.85 -14.77
CA PHE A 236 4.62 -1.58 -16.20
C PHE A 236 3.89 -0.25 -16.49
N PHE A 237 2.72 -0.05 -15.88
CA PHE A 237 1.96 1.19 -15.99
C PHE A 237 2.77 2.42 -15.54
N LEU A 238 3.44 2.35 -14.38
CA LEU A 238 4.27 3.43 -13.86
C LEU A 238 5.41 3.81 -14.81
N MET A 239 6.08 2.82 -15.39
CA MET A 239 7.25 3.03 -16.22
C MET A 239 6.91 3.51 -17.64
N THR A 240 5.75 3.13 -18.17
CA THR A 240 5.45 3.31 -19.60
C THR A 240 4.29 4.26 -19.90
N ARG A 241 3.35 4.42 -18.96
CA ARG A 241 2.09 5.11 -19.22
C ARG A 241 1.84 6.30 -18.31
N PHE A 242 2.23 6.20 -17.05
CA PHE A 242 1.83 7.15 -16.02
C PHE A 242 2.26 8.60 -16.33
N ASP A 243 3.46 8.82 -16.88
CA ASP A 243 3.95 10.16 -17.20
C ASP A 243 3.08 10.89 -18.23
N VAL A 244 2.58 10.16 -19.23
CA VAL A 244 1.70 10.71 -20.27
C VAL A 244 0.31 11.02 -19.70
N PHE A 245 -0.26 10.11 -18.90
CA PHE A 245 -1.53 10.35 -18.22
C PHE A 245 -1.45 11.57 -17.31
N GLN A 246 -0.44 11.64 -16.44
CA GLN A 246 -0.25 12.74 -15.50
C GLN A 246 -0.11 14.08 -16.23
N GLN A 247 0.64 14.15 -17.33
CA GLN A 247 0.83 15.38 -18.09
C GLN A 247 -0.45 15.87 -18.75
N ARG A 248 -1.27 14.97 -19.30
CA ARG A 248 -2.51 15.34 -19.98
C ARG A 248 -3.61 15.69 -19.00
N LEU A 249 -3.82 14.88 -17.96
CA LEU A 249 -4.84 15.12 -16.94
C LEU A 249 -4.56 16.41 -16.17
N LYS A 250 -3.29 16.73 -15.85
CA LYS A 250 -2.94 18.01 -15.21
C LYS A 250 -3.31 19.24 -16.03
N ARG A 251 -3.36 19.15 -17.37
CA ARG A 251 -3.78 20.26 -18.24
C ARG A 251 -5.29 20.48 -18.23
N LEU A 252 -6.05 19.42 -17.98
CA LEU A 252 -7.51 19.45 -18.00
C LEU A 252 -8.11 19.88 -16.66
N GLY A 253 -7.31 19.87 -15.59
CA GLY A 253 -7.73 20.35 -14.27
C GLY A 253 -8.49 19.29 -13.48
N LYS A 254 -9.49 19.72 -12.69
CA LYS A 254 -10.35 18.79 -11.95
C LYS A 254 -11.37 18.20 -12.92
N LEU A 255 -11.22 16.93 -13.19
CA LEU A 255 -12.12 16.14 -14.04
C LEU A 255 -12.97 15.20 -13.18
N GLU A 256 -14.21 15.02 -13.59
CA GLU A 256 -15.09 13.99 -13.04
C GLU A 256 -14.61 12.59 -13.42
N THR A 257 -15.08 11.56 -12.70
CA THR A 257 -14.60 10.18 -12.87
C THR A 257 -14.75 9.68 -14.31
N TYR A 258 -15.87 10.00 -14.96
CA TYR A 258 -16.18 9.61 -16.34
C TYR A 258 -15.30 10.34 -17.38
N GLU A 259 -14.94 11.60 -17.12
CA GLU A 259 -14.10 12.40 -18.02
C GLU A 259 -12.67 11.87 -18.02
N ILE A 260 -12.16 11.49 -16.84
CA ILE A 260 -10.85 10.85 -16.72
C ILE A 260 -10.84 9.55 -17.52
N GLN A 261 -11.89 8.73 -17.45
CA GLN A 261 -11.97 7.48 -18.21
C GLN A 261 -11.93 7.74 -19.71
N ARG A 262 -12.72 8.70 -20.21
CA ARG A 262 -12.75 9.07 -21.64
C ARG A 262 -11.39 9.60 -22.12
N GLU A 263 -10.68 10.36 -21.29
CA GLU A 263 -9.34 10.83 -21.61
C GLU A 263 -8.31 9.69 -21.60
N VAL A 264 -8.49 8.72 -20.70
CA VAL A 264 -7.65 7.53 -20.68
C VAL A 264 -7.81 6.73 -21.98
N GLU A 265 -9.04 6.50 -22.42
CA GLU A 265 -9.38 5.88 -23.72
C GLU A 265 -8.76 6.64 -24.89
N HIS A 266 -8.87 7.97 -24.89
CA HIS A 266 -8.27 8.78 -25.95
C HIS A 266 -6.74 8.67 -25.98
N ILE A 267 -6.08 8.65 -24.82
CA ILE A 267 -4.62 8.52 -24.76
C ILE A 267 -4.18 7.16 -25.30
N GLU A 268 -4.81 6.07 -24.89
CA GLU A 268 -4.42 4.72 -25.34
C GLU A 268 -4.62 4.55 -26.85
N LYS A 269 -5.74 5.03 -27.39
CA LYS A 269 -5.94 5.05 -28.86
C LYS A 269 -4.83 5.81 -29.57
N HIS A 270 -4.39 6.94 -29.02
CA HIS A 270 -3.29 7.70 -29.60
C HIS A 270 -1.95 6.95 -29.53
N PHE A 271 -1.68 6.24 -28.44
CA PHE A 271 -0.49 5.39 -28.32
C PHE A 271 -0.47 4.25 -29.33
N GLU A 272 -1.62 3.60 -29.57
CA GLU A 272 -1.72 2.56 -30.61
C GLU A 272 -1.43 3.13 -32.00
N GLU A 273 -1.98 4.30 -32.31
CA GLU A 273 -1.72 5.01 -33.57
C GLU A 273 -0.25 5.42 -33.71
N GLU A 274 0.38 5.95 -32.65
CA GLU A 274 1.80 6.32 -32.67
C GLU A 274 2.73 5.11 -32.79
N SER A 275 2.44 4.01 -32.09
CA SER A 275 3.18 2.75 -32.19
C SER A 275 3.20 2.22 -33.62
N ASN A 276 2.06 2.32 -34.31
CA ASN A 276 1.94 1.95 -35.72
C ASN A 276 2.72 2.89 -36.66
N ARG A 277 2.86 4.17 -36.31
CA ARG A 277 3.58 5.19 -37.12
C ARG A 277 5.09 5.18 -36.89
N ASN A 278 5.56 4.92 -35.67
CA ASN A 278 6.97 4.98 -35.28
C ASN A 278 7.87 3.91 -35.93
N LYS A 279 7.34 3.04 -36.80
CA LYS A 279 8.13 2.27 -37.77
C LYS A 279 8.81 3.16 -38.83
N LYS A 280 8.51 4.46 -38.89
CA LYS A 280 9.01 5.41 -39.89
C LYS A 280 10.09 6.37 -39.33
N GLY A 281 11.27 5.83 -38.99
CA GLY A 281 12.54 6.57 -38.92
C GLY A 281 12.73 7.63 -37.81
N ILE A 282 14.00 7.94 -37.52
CA ILE A 282 14.41 8.96 -36.53
C ILE A 282 14.35 10.34 -37.19
N THR A 283 13.59 11.28 -36.60
CA THR A 283 13.55 12.68 -37.07
C THR A 283 14.55 13.55 -36.31
N PRO A 284 15.12 14.62 -36.91
CA PRO A 284 16.02 15.56 -36.21
C PRO A 284 15.40 16.16 -34.93
N TYR A 285 14.08 16.38 -34.92
CA TYR A 285 13.35 16.83 -33.74
C TYR A 285 13.40 15.82 -32.59
N SER A 286 13.34 14.52 -32.88
CA SER A 286 13.45 13.46 -31.87
C SER A 286 14.83 13.42 -31.21
N LEU A 287 15.90 13.73 -31.96
CA LEU A 287 17.25 13.84 -31.41
C LEU A 287 17.36 15.01 -30.43
N LEU A 288 16.83 16.19 -30.79
CA LEU A 288 16.82 17.36 -29.89
C LEU A 288 15.96 17.13 -28.65
N LYS A 289 14.83 16.42 -28.79
CA LYS A 289 13.94 16.08 -27.66
C LYS A 289 14.62 15.16 -26.64
N ASN A 290 15.61 14.37 -27.06
CA ASN A 290 16.35 13.46 -26.19
C ASN A 290 17.55 14.12 -25.49
N LEU A 291 17.95 15.34 -25.87
CA LEU A 291 19.07 16.04 -25.25
C LEU A 291 18.76 16.54 -23.83
N ILE A 292 17.49 16.88 -23.56
CA ILE A 292 17.05 17.29 -22.23
C ILE A 292 16.29 16.10 -21.63
N PRO A 293 16.81 15.49 -20.56
CA PRO A 293 16.09 14.43 -19.85
C PRO A 293 14.67 14.90 -19.51
N LYS A 294 13.68 14.02 -19.62
CA LYS A 294 12.32 14.35 -19.20
C LYS A 294 12.24 14.37 -17.67
N PRO A 295 11.65 15.41 -17.05
CA PRO A 295 11.44 15.43 -15.61
C PRO A 295 10.40 14.37 -15.19
N GLY A 296 10.58 13.79 -14.00
CA GLY A 296 9.65 12.82 -13.43
C GLY A 296 9.79 11.41 -13.99
N LYS A 297 10.92 11.07 -14.64
CA LYS A 297 11.14 9.71 -15.12
C LYS A 297 11.21 8.74 -13.94
N ILE A 298 10.36 7.71 -13.98
CA ILE A 298 10.34 6.61 -13.01
C ILE A 298 11.21 5.48 -13.56
N ASP A 299 12.27 5.11 -12.85
CA ASP A 299 13.05 3.92 -13.16
C ASP A 299 12.42 2.66 -12.52
N ALA A 300 12.94 1.48 -12.85
CA ALA A 300 12.38 0.21 -12.37
C ALA A 300 12.40 0.08 -10.84
N GLU A 301 13.44 0.59 -10.17
CA GLU A 301 13.57 0.51 -8.71
C GLU A 301 12.57 1.43 -8.02
N ILE A 302 12.40 2.66 -8.51
CA ILE A 302 11.40 3.60 -8.02
C ILE A 302 10.00 3.04 -8.29
N ALA A 303 9.74 2.47 -9.47
CA ALA A 303 8.45 1.86 -9.80
C ALA A 303 8.12 0.69 -8.86
N GLN A 304 9.11 -0.15 -8.55
CA GLN A 304 8.98 -1.25 -7.59
C GLN A 304 8.56 -0.73 -6.21
N LEU A 305 9.30 0.27 -5.69
CA LEU A 305 9.05 0.85 -4.36
C LEU A 305 7.70 1.57 -4.26
N ILE A 306 7.31 2.33 -5.29
CA ILE A 306 5.99 2.97 -5.36
C ILE A 306 4.90 1.90 -5.39
N SER A 307 5.06 0.86 -6.21
CA SER A 307 4.08 -0.23 -6.33
C SER A 307 3.92 -0.98 -5.01
N ASP A 308 5.03 -1.29 -4.33
CA ASP A 308 5.03 -1.92 -3.01
C ASP A 308 4.27 -1.09 -1.98
N LEU A 309 4.52 0.22 -1.93
CA LEU A 309 3.85 1.12 -1.00
C LEU A 309 2.37 1.26 -1.29
N ILE A 310 1.98 1.38 -2.57
CA ILE A 310 0.58 1.42 -2.99
C ILE A 310 -0.13 0.14 -2.55
N ILE A 311 0.43 -1.03 -2.88
CA ILE A 311 -0.17 -2.33 -2.55
C ILE A 311 -0.30 -2.50 -1.04
N ASP A 312 0.76 -2.24 -0.27
CA ASP A 312 0.73 -2.40 1.19
C ASP A 312 -0.30 -1.47 1.85
N ARG A 313 -0.40 -0.22 1.39
CA ARG A 313 -1.40 0.74 1.87
C ARG A 313 -2.82 0.32 1.52
N LEU A 314 -3.04 -0.14 0.30
CA LEU A 314 -4.36 -0.61 -0.13
C LEU A 314 -4.79 -1.89 0.61
N LYS A 315 -3.86 -2.81 0.87
CA LYS A 315 -4.09 -4.01 1.70
C LYS A 315 -4.42 -3.62 3.14
N ALA A 316 -3.67 -2.68 3.72
CA ALA A 316 -3.90 -2.20 5.08
C ALA A 316 -5.26 -1.53 5.24
N LYS A 317 -5.78 -0.90 4.17
CA LYS A 317 -7.11 -0.28 4.12
C LYS A 317 -8.21 -1.19 3.61
N GLU A 318 -7.90 -2.46 3.35
CA GLU A 318 -8.84 -3.45 2.81
C GLU A 318 -9.49 -3.05 1.46
N VAL A 319 -8.84 -2.15 0.70
CA VAL A 319 -9.30 -1.72 -0.63
C VAL A 319 -9.02 -2.80 -1.68
N ILE A 320 -7.97 -3.60 -1.48
CA ILE A 320 -7.63 -4.74 -2.31
C ILE A 320 -7.45 -6.00 -1.47
N THR A 321 -7.75 -7.14 -2.06
CA THR A 321 -7.52 -8.47 -1.44
C THR A 321 -6.58 -9.30 -2.32
N GLN A 322 -5.69 -10.08 -1.70
CA GLN A 322 -4.79 -10.96 -2.43
C GLN A 322 -5.54 -12.23 -2.85
N SER A 323 -5.50 -12.56 -4.13
CA SER A 323 -6.11 -13.78 -4.67
C SER A 323 -5.29 -15.01 -4.26
N VAL A 324 -5.96 -16.11 -3.93
CA VAL A 324 -5.34 -17.37 -3.46
C VAL A 324 -4.75 -18.19 -4.63
N SER A 325 -4.45 -17.57 -5.77
CA SER A 325 -3.95 -18.28 -6.94
C SER A 325 -2.55 -18.85 -6.71
N LYS A 326 -2.30 -20.11 -7.10
CA LYS A 326 -0.98 -20.78 -7.07
C LYS A 326 0.04 -20.21 -8.10
N SER A 327 -0.17 -19.00 -8.60
CA SER A 327 0.74 -18.38 -9.58
C SER A 327 2.02 -17.88 -8.91
N LEU A 328 3.10 -17.82 -9.68
CA LEU A 328 4.39 -17.26 -9.24
C LEU A 328 4.30 -15.75 -8.93
N SER A 329 3.37 -15.05 -9.56
CA SER A 329 3.08 -13.64 -9.31
C SER A 329 1.87 -13.50 -8.38
N ASP A 330 2.00 -12.65 -7.36
CA ASP A 330 0.86 -12.24 -6.53
C ASP A 330 -0.18 -11.51 -7.39
N LYS A 331 -1.43 -11.96 -7.30
CA LYS A 331 -2.59 -11.31 -7.91
C LYS A 331 -3.43 -10.64 -6.84
N TYR A 332 -3.95 -9.45 -7.16
CA TYR A 332 -4.78 -8.63 -6.28
C TYR A 332 -6.14 -8.40 -6.94
N ILE A 333 -7.15 -8.33 -6.10
CA ILE A 333 -8.54 -8.11 -6.48
C ILE A 333 -8.97 -6.75 -5.91
N TYR A 334 -9.43 -5.87 -6.80
CA TYR A 334 -10.09 -4.60 -6.48
C TYR A 334 -11.57 -4.70 -6.82
N LYS A 335 -12.44 -4.25 -5.92
CA LYS A 335 -13.89 -4.19 -6.12
C LYS A 335 -14.28 -2.73 -6.29
N ASP A 336 -14.80 -2.40 -7.48
CA ASP A 336 -15.25 -1.04 -7.83
C ASP A 336 -16.67 -0.75 -7.33
#